data_AF-A0A1S8C4U1-F1
#
_entry.id   AF-A0A1S8C4U1-F1
#
_cell.length_a   1.000
_cell.length_b   1.000
_cell.length_c   1.000
_cell.angle_alpha   90.00
_cell.angle_beta   90.00
_cell.angle_gamma   90.00
#
_symmetry.space_group_name_H-M   'P 1'
#
loop_
_entity.id
_entity.type
_entity.pdbx_description
1 polymer ?
#
loop_
_entity_poly.entity_id
_entity_poly.type
_entity_poly.pdbx_seq_one_letter_code
_entity_poly.pdbx_strand_id
1 'polypeptide(L)'
;MRPDARAWFENRTTSATSLAEIDVDALLLAKRRGGHRVSVVLPARDEEATVGTLVRDLADRWVHGTPLVDELLVIDSDSTDATAEVARAAGAEVVAAADVLPAHG
;
A
#
# COMPACT_ATOMS: atom_id res chain seq x y z
N MET A 1 29.22 10.38 5.56
CA MET A 1 27.83 10.57 6.02
C MET A 1 27.82 11.68 7.07
N ARG A 2 26.89 12.63 6.98
CA ARG A 2 26.78 13.71 7.97
C ARG A 2 26.44 13.14 9.37
N PRO A 3 26.91 13.74 10.47
CA PRO A 3 26.69 13.19 11.83
C PRO A 3 25.21 13.04 12.21
N ASP A 4 24.35 13.96 11.77
CA ASP A 4 22.90 13.92 11.94
C ASP A 4 22.26 12.71 11.24
N ALA A 5 22.65 12.46 9.98
CA ALA A 5 22.18 11.31 9.22
C ALA A 5 22.61 9.98 9.85
N ARG A 6 23.83 9.90 10.41
CA ARG A 6 24.32 8.71 11.12
C ARG A 6 23.51 8.45 12.40
N ALA A 7 23.34 9.47 13.24
CA ALA A 7 22.62 9.32 14.50
C ALA A 7 21.14 8.97 14.27
N TRP A 8 20.52 9.50 13.21
CA TRP A 8 19.17 9.10 12.81
C TRP A 8 19.15 7.64 12.36
N PHE A 9 20.08 7.23 11.49
CA PHE A 9 20.15 5.85 11.00
C PHE A 9 20.30 4.83 12.14
N GLU A 10 21.16 5.12 13.11
CA GLU A 10 21.40 4.23 14.27
C GLU A 10 20.15 4.05 15.15
N ASN A 11 19.31 5.08 15.29
CA ASN A 11 18.18 5.07 16.23
C ASN A 11 16.80 4.92 15.58
N ARG A 12 16.71 5.00 14.25
CA ARG A 12 15.44 4.97 13.49
C ARG A 12 15.40 3.92 12.40
N THR A 13 16.37 3.00 12.36
CA THR A 13 16.38 1.87 11.43
C THR A 13 16.00 0.60 12.17
N THR A 14 14.96 -0.06 11.67
CA THR A 14 14.57 -1.41 12.07
C THR A 14 14.64 -2.32 10.86
N SER A 15 14.97 -3.59 11.05
CA SER A 15 15.03 -4.58 9.96
C SER A 15 14.08 -5.73 10.21
N ALA A 16 13.44 -6.18 9.14
CA ALA A 16 12.81 -7.50 9.05
C ALA A 16 13.24 -8.10 7.71
N THR A 17 13.79 -9.31 7.74
CA THR A 17 14.31 -9.96 6.52
C THR A 17 13.31 -10.94 5.92
N SER A 18 12.24 -11.26 6.65
CA SER A 18 11.12 -12.05 6.16
C SER A 18 9.83 -11.71 6.90
N LEU A 19 8.69 -12.08 6.31
CA LEU A 19 7.38 -11.96 6.96
C LEU A 19 7.27 -12.82 8.22
N ALA A 20 8.04 -13.90 8.35
CA ALA A 20 8.02 -14.77 9.52
C ALA A 20 8.63 -14.10 10.77
N GLU A 21 9.43 -13.06 10.60
CA GLU A 21 10.02 -12.27 11.70
C GLU A 21 9.05 -11.18 12.22
N ILE A 22 7.94 -10.95 11.52
CA ILE A 22 6.94 -9.95 11.89
C ILE A 22 5.86 -10.58 12.76
N ASP A 23 5.73 -10.08 14.00
CA ASP A 23 4.59 -10.40 14.85
C ASP A 23 3.34 -9.62 14.40
N VAL A 24 2.58 -10.24 13.49
CA VAL A 24 1.38 -9.67 12.90
C VAL A 24 0.28 -9.47 13.95
N ASP A 25 0.17 -10.35 14.94
CA ASP A 25 -0.84 -10.24 16.00
C ASP A 25 -0.55 -9.03 16.91
N ALA A 26 0.72 -8.79 17.23
CA ALA A 26 1.14 -7.60 17.96
C ALA A 26 0.83 -6.31 17.17
N LEU A 27 1.07 -6.30 15.85
CA LEU A 27 0.72 -5.16 14.99
C LEU A 27 -0.79 -4.88 14.99
N LEU A 28 -1.62 -5.92 14.85
CA LEU A 28 -3.07 -5.78 14.90
C LEU A 28 -3.55 -5.29 16.27
N LEU A 29 -2.97 -5.78 17.36
CA LEU A 29 -3.27 -5.32 18.70
C LEU A 29 -2.91 -3.83 18.86
N ALA A 30 -1.73 -3.42 18.39
CA ALA A 30 -1.31 -2.02 18.42
C ALA A 30 -2.23 -1.13 17.59
N LYS A 31 -2.57 -1.54 16.36
CA LYS A 31 -3.53 -0.84 15.48
C LYS A 31 -4.87 -0.61 16.20
N ARG A 32 -5.44 -1.66 16.80
CA ARG A 32 -6.72 -1.57 17.53
C ARG A 32 -6.63 -0.67 18.76
N ARG A 33 -5.57 -0.80 19.56
CA ARG A 33 -5.37 0.02 20.77
C ARG A 33 -5.21 1.50 20.45
N GLY A 34 -4.55 1.81 19.32
CA GLY A 34 -4.37 3.19 18.84
C GLY A 34 -5.53 3.75 18.03
N GLY A 35 -6.53 2.93 17.67
CA GLY A 35 -7.61 3.34 16.76
C GLY A 35 -7.12 3.72 15.36
N HIS A 36 -6.00 3.14 14.92
CA HIS A 36 -5.38 3.49 13.64
C HIS A 36 -6.07 2.80 12.47
N ARG A 37 -6.09 3.49 11.33
CA ARG A 37 -6.43 2.92 10.03
C ARG A 37 -5.23 2.97 9.09
N VAL A 38 -5.14 1.99 8.22
CA VAL A 38 -4.04 1.81 7.26
C VAL A 38 -4.63 1.70 5.87
N SER A 39 -4.31 2.66 5.01
CA SER A 39 -4.61 2.61 3.58
C SER A 39 -3.34 2.23 2.83
N VAL A 40 -3.45 1.28 1.90
CA VAL A 40 -2.38 0.96 0.94
C VAL A 40 -2.71 1.66 -0.37
N VAL A 41 -1.75 2.44 -0.88
CA VAL A 41 -1.88 3.19 -2.13
C VAL A 41 -0.86 2.66 -3.12
N LEU A 42 -1.34 2.24 -4.29
CA LEU A 42 -0.53 1.74 -5.40
C LEU A 42 -0.59 2.74 -6.56
N PRO A 43 0.42 3.58 -6.78
CA PRO A 43 0.51 4.34 -8.02
C PRO A 43 0.77 3.38 -9.19
N ALA A 44 0.01 3.51 -10.27
CA ALA A 44 0.12 2.65 -11.45
C ALA A 44 0.09 3.49 -12.75
N ARG A 45 0.84 3.04 -13.76
CA ARG A 45 0.82 3.58 -15.11
C ARG A 45 1.21 2.49 -16.10
N ASP A 46 0.27 2.06 -16.93
CA ASP A 46 0.48 1.01 -17.93
C ASP A 46 1.00 -0.32 -17.32
N GLU A 47 0.36 -0.76 -16.24
CA GLU A 47 0.68 -1.95 -15.43
C GLU A 47 -0.37 -3.07 -15.56
N GLU A 48 -1.12 -3.17 -16.67
CA GLU A 48 -2.20 -4.15 -16.84
C GLU A 48 -1.75 -5.61 -16.59
N ALA A 49 -0.49 -5.91 -16.89
CA ALA A 49 0.09 -7.24 -16.75
C ALA A 49 0.38 -7.63 -15.29
N THR A 50 0.52 -6.67 -14.37
CA THR A 50 1.03 -6.89 -13.01
C THR A 50 0.04 -6.49 -11.93
N VAL A 51 -0.69 -5.38 -12.13
CA VAL A 51 -1.52 -4.73 -11.12
C VAL A 51 -2.59 -5.66 -10.56
N GLY A 52 -3.22 -6.47 -11.41
CA GLY A 52 -4.30 -7.35 -11.00
C GLY A 52 -3.87 -8.43 -10.02
N THR A 53 -2.70 -9.04 -10.23
CA THR A 53 -2.15 -10.06 -9.34
C THR A 53 -1.73 -9.44 -8.01
N LEU A 54 -1.06 -8.29 -8.03
CA LEU A 54 -0.65 -7.59 -6.83
C LEU A 54 -1.85 -7.18 -5.95
N VAL A 55 -2.90 -6.61 -6.58
CA VAL A 55 -4.11 -6.19 -5.87
C VAL A 55 -4.83 -7.38 -5.23
N ARG A 56 -5.01 -8.49 -5.97
CA ARG A 56 -5.65 -9.69 -5.42
C ARG A 56 -4.88 -10.24 -4.21
N ASP A 57 -3.56 -10.38 -4.35
CA ASP A 57 -2.71 -10.92 -3.27
C ASP A 57 -2.78 -10.04 -2.02
N LEU A 58 -2.81 -8.72 -2.17
CA LEU A 58 -2.96 -7.78 -1.07
C LEU A 58 -4.34 -7.83 -0.42
N ALA A 59 -5.40 -7.84 -1.24
CA ALA A 59 -6.78 -7.89 -0.76
C ALA A 59 -7.04 -9.20 0.01
N ASP A 60 -6.72 -10.34 -0.58
CA ASP A 60 -6.94 -11.66 0.02
C ASP A 60 -6.17 -11.81 1.33
N ARG A 61 -4.89 -11.41 1.35
CA ARG A 61 -4.03 -11.63 2.52
C ARG A 61 -4.24 -10.60 3.62
N TRP A 62 -4.31 -9.32 3.28
CA TRP A 62 -4.14 -8.21 4.23
C TRP A 62 -5.38 -7.33 4.42
N VAL A 63 -6.43 -7.53 3.62
CA VAL A 63 -7.73 -6.91 3.84
C VAL A 63 -8.70 -7.95 4.41
N HIS A 64 -8.86 -9.07 3.71
CA HIS A 64 -9.84 -10.10 4.06
C HIS A 64 -9.31 -11.14 5.05
N GLY A 65 -8.13 -11.71 4.79
CA GLY A 65 -7.54 -12.75 5.65
C GLY A 65 -7.04 -12.21 6.98
N THR A 66 -6.21 -11.16 6.93
CA THR A 66 -5.66 -10.49 8.11
C THR A 66 -5.95 -8.99 7.99
N PRO A 67 -6.91 -8.41 8.74
CA PRO A 67 -7.43 -7.04 8.50
C PRO A 67 -6.47 -5.94 9.01
N LEU A 68 -5.22 -5.98 8.55
CA LEU A 68 -4.21 -4.98 8.83
C LEU A 68 -4.41 -3.77 7.92
N VAL A 69 -4.82 -3.98 6.67
CA VAL A 69 -5.16 -2.94 5.68
C VAL A 69 -6.67 -2.71 5.70
N ASP A 70 -7.08 -1.46 5.81
CA ASP A 70 -8.49 -1.05 5.83
C ASP A 70 -8.98 -0.57 4.46
N GLU A 71 -8.07 -0.05 3.64
CA GLU A 71 -8.36 0.49 2.30
C GLU A 71 -7.25 0.13 1.34
N LEU A 72 -7.61 -0.28 0.12
CA LEU A 72 -6.67 -0.59 -0.95
C LEU A 72 -7.04 0.22 -2.19
N LEU A 73 -6.20 1.21 -2.49
CA LEU A 73 -6.40 2.14 -3.60
C LEU A 73 -5.31 1.94 -4.66
N VAL A 74 -5.72 2.00 -5.94
CA VAL A 74 -4.82 2.24 -7.06
C VAL A 74 -5.02 3.68 -7.54
N ILE A 75 -3.92 4.43 -7.66
CA ILE A 75 -3.92 5.75 -8.29
C ILE A 75 -3.42 5.58 -9.72
N ASP A 76 -4.35 5.63 -10.67
CA ASP A 76 -4.05 5.46 -12.09
C ASP A 76 -3.52 6.77 -12.69
N SER A 77 -2.28 6.74 -13.15
CA SER A 77 -1.53 7.91 -13.62
C SER A 77 -1.57 8.03 -15.14
N ASP A 78 -2.79 8.20 -15.67
CA ASP A 78 -3.10 8.30 -17.11
C ASP A 78 -2.64 7.09 -17.92
N SER A 79 -2.96 5.88 -17.44
CA SER A 79 -2.71 4.67 -18.22
C SER A 79 -3.48 4.70 -19.54
N THR A 80 -2.87 4.14 -20.57
CA THR A 80 -3.43 3.98 -21.91
C THR A 80 -3.83 2.54 -22.23
N ASP A 81 -3.52 1.62 -21.32
CA ASP A 81 -3.86 0.21 -21.34
C ASP A 81 -5.03 -0.12 -20.38
N ALA A 82 -5.26 -1.40 -20.10
CA ALA A 82 -6.36 -1.84 -19.23
C ALA A 82 -6.06 -1.78 -17.72
N THR A 83 -5.00 -1.08 -17.27
CA THR A 83 -4.56 -1.03 -15.86
C THR A 83 -5.70 -0.75 -14.89
N ALA A 84 -6.47 0.30 -15.16
CA ALA A 84 -7.54 0.74 -14.26
C ALA A 84 -8.68 -0.29 -14.18
N GLU A 85 -9.01 -0.95 -15.29
CA GLU A 85 -10.05 -1.97 -15.32
C GLU A 85 -9.59 -3.25 -14.61
N VAL A 86 -8.36 -3.68 -14.87
CA VAL A 86 -7.75 -4.87 -14.23
C VAL A 86 -7.65 -4.68 -12.71
N ALA A 87 -7.25 -3.49 -12.25
CA ALA A 87 -7.18 -3.15 -10.83
C ALA A 87 -8.56 -3.16 -10.14
N ARG A 88 -9.58 -2.55 -10.77
CA ARG A 88 -10.97 -2.59 -10.25
C ARG A 88 -11.49 -4.02 -10.17
N ALA A 89 -11.29 -4.81 -11.23
CA ALA A 89 -11.72 -6.21 -11.28
C ALA A 89 -11.01 -7.08 -10.23
N ALA A 90 -9.80 -6.70 -9.83
CA ALA A 90 -9.03 -7.35 -8.78
C ALA A 90 -9.47 -6.96 -7.35
N GLY A 91 -10.34 -5.96 -7.19
CA GLY A 91 -10.92 -5.57 -5.90
C GLY A 91 -10.36 -4.29 -5.29
N ALA A 92 -9.52 -3.53 -6.00
CA ALA A 92 -9.09 -2.21 -5.54
C ALA A 92 -10.12 -1.12 -5.89
N GLU A 93 -10.19 -0.10 -5.06
CA GLU A 93 -10.72 1.19 -5.47
C GLU A 93 -9.71 1.87 -6.40
N VAL A 94 -10.17 2.46 -7.50
CA VAL A 94 -9.27 3.07 -8.49
C VAL A 94 -9.68 4.51 -8.72
N VAL A 95 -8.73 5.41 -8.46
CA VAL A 95 -8.85 6.86 -8.61
C VAL A 95 -7.87 7.30 -9.69
N ALA A 96 -8.33 8.09 -10.65
CA ALA A 96 -7.42 8.69 -11.63
C ALA A 96 -6.61 9.80 -10.94
N ALA A 97 -5.30 9.85 -11.16
CA ALA A 97 -4.41 10.85 -10.58
C ALA A 97 -4.86 12.28 -10.94
N ALA A 98 -5.34 12.48 -12.18
CA ALA A 98 -5.86 13.75 -12.66
C ALA A 98 -7.11 14.24 -11.90
N ASP A 99 -7.86 13.35 -11.26
CA ASP A 99 -9.04 13.69 -10.45
C ASP A 99 -8.67 14.06 -9.01
N VAL A 100 -7.43 13.79 -8.58
CA VAL A 100 -6.96 14.10 -7.23
C VAL A 100 -6.52 15.55 -7.17
N LEU A 101 -7.31 16.36 -6.44
CA LEU A 101 -7.04 17.79 -6.25
C LEU A 101 -6.69 18.48 -7.59
N PRO A 102 -7.56 18.46 -8.61
CA PRO A 102 -7.22 18.90 -9.97
C PRO A 102 -6.73 20.36 -10.08
N ALA A 103 -6.89 21.16 -9.03
CA ALA A 103 -6.34 22.51 -8.91
C ALA A 103 -4.89 22.58 -8.37
N HIS A 104 -4.27 21.44 -8.02
CA HIS A 104 -2.99 21.34 -7.31
C HIS A 104 -2.18 20.12 -7.80
N GLY A 105 -0.95 20.33 -8.28
CA GLY A 105 -0.06 19.29 -8.82
C GLY A 105 1.15 19.02 -7.93
#